data_AF-A0A0H0XM64-F1
#
_entry.id   AF-A0A0H0XM64-F1
#
_cell.length_a   1.000
_cell.length_b   1.000
_cell.length_c   1.000
_cell.angle_alpha   90.00
_cell.angle_beta   90.00
_cell.angle_gamma   90.00
#
_symmetry.space_group_name_H-M   'P 1'
#
loop_
_entity.id
_entity.type
_entity.pdbx_description
1 polymer ?
#
loop_
_entity_poly.entity_id
_entity_poly.type
_entity_poly.pdbx_seq_one_letter_code
_entity_poly.pdbx_strand_id
1 'polypeptide(L)'
;MIALCALTACGTQSEPAPETQRIAIDDTGPREARAYPSPDTTSALWTVADSGQAIRFGNAGEDPWLTLACDLDGTPIQFIIIRHAEALPGQSALFPFVGNGMRSRFLTDTRLSEGEWRWETRLPVDDPQLDVFAGTRDLTATLPGRGMLEIGGSRIPGEFLDWCRAGGRTPEVENYSDDERPMQD
;
A
#
# COMPACT_ATOMS: atom_id res chain seq x y z
N MET A 1 -28.53 -59.49 -67.81
CA MET A 1 -28.45 -59.52 -66.33
C MET A 1 -27.10 -58.94 -65.93
N ILE A 2 -27.02 -57.62 -65.75
CA ILE A 2 -25.91 -56.92 -65.08
C ILE A 2 -26.55 -55.83 -64.23
N ALA A 3 -26.11 -55.80 -62.97
CA ALA A 3 -26.82 -55.31 -61.80
C ALA A 3 -26.66 -53.80 -61.58
N LEU A 4 -27.75 -53.22 -61.05
CA LEU A 4 -27.93 -51.85 -60.61
C LEU A 4 -27.05 -51.59 -59.37
N CYS A 5 -26.12 -50.64 -59.43
CA CYS A 5 -25.42 -50.13 -58.24
C CYS A 5 -26.32 -49.14 -57.50
N ALA A 6 -26.78 -49.53 -56.31
CA ALA A 6 -27.59 -48.73 -55.41
C ALA A 6 -26.77 -47.60 -54.76
N LEU A 7 -27.36 -46.40 -54.70
CA LEU A 7 -26.91 -45.31 -53.83
C LEU A 7 -27.19 -45.68 -52.36
N THR A 8 -26.15 -45.81 -51.54
CA THR A 8 -26.27 -45.83 -50.08
C THR A 8 -25.88 -44.46 -49.53
N ALA A 9 -26.89 -43.64 -49.25
CA ALA A 9 -26.75 -42.44 -48.44
C ALA A 9 -26.58 -42.86 -46.97
N CYS A 10 -25.36 -42.79 -46.45
CA CYS A 10 -25.12 -42.88 -45.01
C CYS A 10 -25.33 -41.50 -44.40
N GLY A 11 -26.52 -41.28 -43.83
CA GLY A 11 -26.77 -40.22 -42.88
C GLY A 11 -26.01 -40.52 -41.59
N THR A 12 -24.95 -39.75 -41.33
CA THR A 12 -24.29 -39.76 -40.03
C THR A 12 -25.19 -39.01 -39.07
N GLN A 13 -25.70 -39.72 -38.06
CA GLN A 13 -26.45 -39.15 -36.95
C GLN A 13 -25.52 -38.17 -36.22
N SER A 14 -25.88 -36.89 -36.23
CA SER A 14 -25.20 -35.87 -35.43
C SER A 14 -25.33 -36.24 -33.96
N GLU A 15 -24.19 -36.45 -33.30
CA GLU A 15 -24.12 -36.56 -31.84
C GLU A 15 -24.76 -35.30 -31.21
N PRO A 16 -25.53 -35.44 -30.12
CA PRO A 16 -26.03 -34.27 -29.39
C PRO A 16 -24.82 -33.48 -28.87
N ALA A 17 -24.70 -32.24 -29.32
CA ALA A 17 -23.65 -31.33 -28.86
C ALA A 17 -23.67 -31.27 -27.32
N PRO A 18 -22.51 -31.26 -26.64
CA PRO A 18 -22.49 -31.09 -25.19
C PRO A 18 -23.23 -29.79 -24.87
N GLU A 19 -24.22 -29.88 -23.98
CA GLU A 19 -24.98 -28.73 -23.52
C GLU A 19 -23.99 -27.74 -22.90
N THR A 20 -23.66 -26.70 -23.67
CA THR A 20 -22.90 -25.56 -23.17
C THR A 20 -23.77 -24.88 -22.12
N GLN A 21 -23.56 -25.25 -20.86
CA GLN A 21 -24.17 -24.60 -19.72
C GLN A 21 -23.70 -23.14 -19.71
N ARG A 22 -24.55 -22.24 -20.21
CA ARG A 22 -24.29 -20.80 -20.16
C ARG A 22 -24.40 -20.40 -18.70
N ILE A 23 -23.25 -20.23 -18.04
CA ILE A 23 -23.17 -19.52 -16.77
C ILE A 23 -23.66 -18.10 -17.06
N ALA A 24 -24.77 -17.71 -16.43
CA ALA A 24 -25.23 -16.34 -16.47
C ALA A 24 -24.18 -15.49 -15.73
N ILE A 25 -23.36 -14.79 -16.50
CA ILE A 25 -22.45 -13.77 -16.00
C ILE A 25 -23.30 -12.52 -15.72
N ASP A 26 -24.11 -12.57 -14.67
CA ASP A 26 -25.04 -11.47 -14.34
C ASP A 26 -24.36 -10.37 -13.48
N ASP A 27 -23.08 -10.54 -13.14
CA ASP A 27 -22.40 -9.66 -12.17
C ASP A 27 -20.96 -9.28 -12.57
N THR A 28 -20.71 -9.08 -13.88
CA THR A 28 -19.43 -8.53 -14.39
C THR A 28 -19.57 -7.13 -14.99
N GLY A 29 -20.65 -6.41 -14.65
CA GLY A 29 -20.72 -4.99 -14.94
C GLY A 29 -19.54 -4.26 -14.27
N PRO A 30 -18.99 -3.19 -14.88
CA PRO A 30 -18.02 -2.34 -14.21
C PRO A 30 -18.61 -1.89 -12.87
N ARG A 31 -17.97 -2.26 -11.74
CA ARG A 31 -18.45 -1.85 -10.41
C ARG A 31 -18.50 -0.33 -10.38
N GLU A 32 -19.63 0.25 -9.98
CA GLU A 32 -19.76 1.71 -9.90
C GLU A 32 -18.61 2.31 -9.09
N ALA A 33 -18.02 3.38 -9.63
CA ALA A 33 -16.97 4.12 -8.97
C ALA A 33 -17.54 4.81 -7.73
N ARG A 34 -17.36 4.21 -6.56
CA ARG A 34 -17.66 4.84 -5.27
C ARG A 34 -16.51 5.74 -4.84
N ALA A 35 -16.84 7.00 -4.60
CA ALA A 35 -15.95 7.95 -3.94
C ALA A 35 -16.27 7.95 -2.44
N TYR A 36 -15.27 7.67 -1.61
CA TYR A 36 -15.38 7.82 -0.16
C TYR A 36 -14.99 9.23 0.26
N PRO A 37 -15.66 9.81 1.28
CA PRO A 37 -15.26 11.09 1.82
C PRO A 37 -13.85 11.01 2.44
N SER A 38 -13.14 12.14 2.46
CA SER A 38 -11.93 12.28 3.26
C SER A 38 -12.27 12.11 4.75
N PRO A 39 -11.47 11.37 5.54
CA PRO A 39 -11.65 11.31 6.98
C PRO A 39 -11.31 12.67 7.63
N ASP A 40 -11.88 12.93 8.81
CA ASP A 40 -11.49 14.07 9.64
C ASP A 40 -10.21 13.71 10.41
N THR A 41 -9.10 14.37 10.07
CA THR A 41 -7.77 14.10 10.65
C THR A 41 -7.38 15.06 11.78
N THR A 42 -8.30 15.90 12.26
CA THR A 42 -8.00 16.98 13.22
C THR A 42 -7.35 16.48 14.52
N SER A 43 -7.72 15.28 14.98
CA SER A 43 -7.17 14.63 16.18
C SER A 43 -6.09 13.59 15.91
N ALA A 44 -5.69 13.39 14.66
CA ALA A 44 -4.79 12.31 14.28
C ALA A 44 -3.33 12.67 14.54
N LEU A 45 -2.57 11.66 14.98
CA LEU A 45 -1.18 11.78 15.38
C LEU A 45 -0.39 10.58 14.84
N TRP A 46 0.93 10.75 14.76
CA TRP A 46 1.85 9.64 14.47
C TRP A 46 2.16 8.88 15.76
N THR A 47 2.02 7.56 15.71
CA THR A 47 2.40 6.63 16.79
C THR A 47 3.37 5.59 16.26
N VAL A 48 4.27 5.10 17.10
CA VAL A 48 5.19 4.01 16.75
C VAL A 48 4.47 2.68 16.99
N ALA A 49 4.58 1.76 16.05
CA ALA A 49 4.04 0.41 16.19
C ALA A 49 4.82 -0.39 17.24
N ASP A 50 4.17 -1.37 17.87
CA ASP A 50 4.81 -2.22 18.90
C ASP A 50 6.06 -2.96 18.38
N SER A 51 6.10 -3.27 17.09
CA SER A 51 7.27 -3.87 16.44
C SER A 51 8.48 -2.94 16.35
N GLY A 52 8.29 -1.63 16.50
CA GLY A 52 9.30 -0.59 16.22
C GLY A 52 9.62 -0.40 14.74
N GLN A 53 9.10 -1.25 13.84
CA GLN A 53 9.40 -1.23 12.40
C GLN A 53 8.33 -0.53 11.56
N ALA A 54 7.40 0.18 12.21
CA ALA A 54 6.39 0.98 11.53
C ALA A 54 5.94 2.16 12.39
N ILE A 55 5.42 3.19 11.73
CA ILE A 55 4.68 4.29 12.33
C ILE A 55 3.29 4.39 11.72
N ARG A 56 2.31 4.77 12.53
CA ARG A 56 0.89 4.76 12.22
C ARG A 56 0.30 6.16 12.41
N PHE A 57 -0.42 6.63 11.41
CA PHE A 57 -1.15 7.89 11.46
C PHE A 57 -2.65 7.62 11.53
N GLY A 58 -3.28 8.16 12.58
CA GLY A 58 -4.71 8.00 12.84
C GLY A 58 -5.08 8.56 14.22
N ASN A 59 -6.35 8.40 14.59
CA ASN A 59 -6.82 8.76 15.91
C ASN A 59 -6.34 7.75 16.96
N ALA A 60 -6.13 8.21 18.18
CA ALA A 60 -5.74 7.35 19.29
C ALA A 60 -6.83 6.31 19.60
N GLY A 61 -6.45 5.04 19.65
CA GLY A 61 -7.37 3.93 19.95
C GLY A 61 -8.23 3.46 18.77
N GLU A 62 -8.05 4.03 17.58
CA GLU A 62 -8.72 3.62 16.34
C GLU A 62 -7.73 2.98 15.36
N ASP A 63 -8.27 2.31 14.33
CA ASP A 63 -7.44 1.81 13.24
C ASP A 63 -6.77 2.96 12.49
N PRO A 64 -5.47 2.82 12.14
CA PRO A 64 -4.76 3.87 11.44
C PRO A 64 -5.31 4.07 10.03
N TRP A 65 -5.21 5.28 9.49
CA TRP A 65 -5.50 5.53 8.08
C TRP A 65 -4.28 5.36 7.19
N LEU A 66 -3.09 5.61 7.72
CA LEU A 66 -1.83 5.45 6.99
C LEU A 66 -0.81 4.77 7.89
N THR A 67 -0.01 3.88 7.31
CA THR A 67 1.16 3.30 7.97
C THR A 67 2.37 3.45 7.07
N LEU A 68 3.47 3.89 7.64
CA LEU A 68 4.79 3.84 7.02
C LEU A 68 5.54 2.72 7.74
N ALA A 69 6.00 1.72 7.00
CA ALA A 69 6.72 0.57 7.53
C ALA A 69 8.07 0.41 6.83
N CYS A 70 8.99 -0.26 7.50
CA CYS A 70 10.31 -0.57 6.99
C CYS A 70 10.50 -2.08 7.02
N ASP A 71 10.73 -2.68 5.87
CA ASP A 71 11.13 -4.08 5.76
C ASP A 71 12.67 -4.13 5.70
N LEU A 72 13.25 -4.36 6.88
CA LEU A 72 14.69 -4.43 7.11
C LEU A 72 15.32 -5.71 6.55
N ASP A 73 14.52 -6.77 6.37
CA ASP A 73 14.98 -8.06 5.85
C ASP A 73 15.02 -8.06 4.31
N GLY A 74 14.34 -7.09 3.68
CA GLY A 74 14.40 -6.85 2.24
C GLY A 74 15.81 -6.55 1.73
N THR A 75 16.13 -7.04 0.52
CA THR A 75 17.39 -6.73 -0.18
C THR A 75 17.08 -6.14 -1.57
N PRO A 76 17.14 -4.80 -1.76
CA PRO A 76 17.46 -3.77 -0.76
C PRO A 76 16.34 -3.59 0.28
N ILE A 77 16.65 -2.95 1.41
CA ILE A 77 15.66 -2.57 2.45
C ILE A 77 14.52 -1.81 1.77
N GLN A 78 13.28 -2.16 2.12
CA GLN A 78 12.10 -1.56 1.51
C GLN A 78 11.40 -0.60 2.46
N PHE A 79 11.03 0.57 1.95
CA PHE A 79 10.07 1.45 2.60
C PHE A 79 8.67 1.16 2.05
N ILE A 80 7.73 0.93 2.95
CA ILE A 80 6.38 0.48 2.63
C ILE A 80 5.38 1.55 3.08
N ILE A 81 4.56 2.02 2.16
CA ILE A 81 3.47 2.96 2.44
C ILE A 81 2.16 2.19 2.32
N ILE A 82 1.40 2.12 3.41
CA ILE A 82 0.14 1.39 3.48
C ILE A 82 -1.00 2.39 3.72
N ARG A 83 -1.97 2.46 2.80
CA ARG A 83 -3.19 3.23 2.99
C ARG A 83 -4.33 2.29 3.39
N HIS A 84 -4.84 2.51 4.60
CA HIS A 84 -5.95 1.75 5.18
C HIS A 84 -7.29 2.36 4.77
N ALA A 85 -7.79 1.87 3.64
CA ALA A 85 -9.10 2.19 3.09
C ALA A 85 -9.58 0.97 2.30
N GLU A 86 -10.87 0.90 1.97
CA GLU A 86 -11.42 -0.22 1.19
C GLU A 86 -10.55 -0.50 -0.05
N ALA A 87 -10.01 -1.70 -0.12
CA ALA A 87 -9.21 -2.21 -1.22
C ALA A 87 -9.89 -3.46 -1.76
N LEU A 88 -9.93 -3.60 -3.09
CA LEU A 88 -10.40 -4.80 -3.76
C LEU A 88 -9.28 -5.41 -4.59
N PRO A 89 -9.29 -6.73 -4.82
CA PRO A 89 -8.27 -7.39 -5.60
C PRO A 89 -8.01 -6.70 -6.96
N GLY A 90 -6.74 -6.56 -7.32
CA GLY A 90 -6.31 -6.12 -8.65
C GLY A 90 -6.50 -4.63 -8.94
N GLN A 91 -6.70 -3.77 -7.93
CA GLN A 91 -6.74 -2.33 -8.13
C GLN A 91 -5.33 -1.73 -8.04
N SER A 92 -5.11 -0.68 -8.84
CA SER A 92 -3.88 0.12 -8.84
C SER A 92 -4.23 1.60 -8.98
N ALA A 93 -3.42 2.47 -8.38
CA ALA A 93 -3.61 3.91 -8.46
C ALA A 93 -2.28 4.66 -8.37
N LEU A 94 -2.29 5.93 -8.79
CA LEU A 94 -1.28 6.88 -8.35
C LEU A 94 -1.72 7.46 -7.01
N PHE A 95 -0.86 7.35 -6.00
CA PHE A 95 -1.06 7.88 -4.67
C PHE A 95 -0.15 9.11 -4.47
N PRO A 96 -0.61 10.31 -4.87
CA PRO A 96 0.13 11.55 -4.68
C PRO A 96 0.27 11.93 -3.20
N PHE A 97 1.49 12.33 -2.84
CA PHE A 97 1.83 13.01 -1.60
C PHE A 97 2.37 14.41 -1.95
N VAL A 98 1.90 15.42 -1.21
CA VAL A 98 2.35 16.81 -1.37
C VAL A 98 2.74 17.35 -0.01
N GLY A 99 3.94 17.90 0.08
CA GLY A 99 4.44 18.52 1.30
C GLY A 99 5.95 18.65 1.26
N ASN A 100 6.52 19.31 2.27
CA ASN A 100 7.97 19.56 2.35
C ASN A 100 8.58 20.19 1.06
N GLY A 101 7.79 21.01 0.36
CA GLY A 101 8.23 21.68 -0.88
C GLY A 101 8.27 20.78 -2.12
N MET A 102 7.82 19.52 -2.02
CA MET A 102 7.86 18.56 -3.12
C MET A 102 6.53 17.81 -3.31
N ARG A 103 6.48 17.06 -4.42
CA ARG A 103 5.33 16.26 -4.83
C ARG A 103 5.83 14.89 -5.26
N SER A 104 5.48 13.86 -4.53
CA SER A 104 5.76 12.47 -4.89
C SER A 104 4.48 11.81 -5.38
N ARG A 105 4.60 10.94 -6.39
CA ARG A 105 3.47 10.15 -6.89
C ARG A 105 3.90 8.71 -6.87
N PHE A 106 3.36 7.97 -5.92
CA PHE A 106 3.70 6.57 -5.76
C PHE A 106 2.72 5.71 -6.56
N LEU A 107 3.21 4.72 -7.28
CA LEU A 107 2.35 3.64 -7.76
C LEU A 107 1.98 2.78 -6.55
N THR A 108 0.68 2.64 -6.30
CA THR A 108 0.16 1.80 -5.22
C THR A 108 -0.75 0.74 -5.80
N ASP A 109 -0.64 -0.47 -5.28
CA ASP A 109 -1.44 -1.61 -5.69
C ASP A 109 -2.15 -2.21 -4.48
N THR A 110 -3.31 -2.81 -4.70
CA THR A 110 -3.97 -3.60 -3.66
C THR A 110 -3.27 -4.94 -3.49
N ARG A 111 -2.89 -5.27 -2.26
CA ARG A 111 -2.26 -6.54 -1.90
C ARG A 111 -3.01 -7.21 -0.76
N LEU A 112 -3.04 -8.53 -0.79
CA LEU A 112 -3.58 -9.35 0.29
C LEU A 112 -2.50 -9.51 1.36
N SER A 113 -2.81 -9.12 2.59
CA SER A 113 -1.95 -9.33 3.75
C SER A 113 -2.81 -9.64 4.96
N GLU A 114 -2.42 -10.65 5.73
CA GLU A 114 -3.12 -11.04 6.98
C GLU A 114 -4.62 -11.28 6.79
N GLY A 115 -5.03 -11.71 5.60
CA GLY A 115 -6.44 -11.97 5.25
C GLY A 115 -7.21 -10.75 4.75
N GLU A 116 -6.60 -9.57 4.70
CA GLU A 116 -7.24 -8.33 4.26
C GLU A 116 -6.55 -7.72 3.04
N TRP A 117 -7.35 -7.15 2.14
CA TRP A 117 -6.82 -6.35 1.04
C TRP A 117 -6.50 -4.95 1.54
N ARG A 118 -5.31 -4.45 1.21
CA ARG A 118 -4.90 -3.09 1.54
C ARG A 118 -4.06 -2.48 0.41
N TRP A 119 -4.05 -1.15 0.34
CA TRP A 119 -3.28 -0.41 -0.64
C TRP A 119 -1.83 -0.30 -0.17
N GLU A 120 -0.89 -0.79 -0.98
CA GLU A 120 0.52 -0.82 -0.62
C GLU A 120 1.39 -0.27 -1.74
N THR A 121 2.32 0.60 -1.37
CA THR A 121 3.47 0.98 -2.18
C THR A 121 4.71 0.37 -1.52
N ARG A 122 5.62 -0.21 -2.31
CA ARG A 122 6.95 -0.63 -1.85
C ARG A 122 8.02 -0.03 -2.74
N LEU A 123 9.01 0.60 -2.14
CA LEU A 123 10.15 1.21 -2.82
C LEU A 123 11.44 0.84 -2.08
N PRO A 124 12.59 0.79 -2.75
CA PRO A 124 13.88 0.85 -2.07
C PRO A 124 13.95 2.06 -1.11
N VAL A 125 14.55 1.88 0.06
CA VAL A 125 14.60 2.92 1.10
C VAL A 125 15.41 4.17 0.72
N ASP A 126 16.28 4.04 -0.28
CA ASP A 126 17.08 5.11 -0.87
C ASP A 126 16.37 5.83 -2.03
N ASP A 127 15.12 5.47 -2.35
CA ASP A 127 14.36 6.13 -3.41
C ASP A 127 14.13 7.62 -3.06
N PRO A 128 14.53 8.57 -3.93
CA PRO A 128 14.42 10.00 -3.66
C PRO A 128 12.97 10.50 -3.57
N GLN A 129 11.98 9.75 -4.07
CA GLN A 129 10.58 10.11 -3.88
C GLN A 129 10.17 10.07 -2.40
N LEU A 130 10.90 9.33 -1.55
CA LEU A 130 10.64 9.24 -0.11
C LEU A 130 11.00 10.52 0.64
N ASP A 131 11.77 11.44 0.06
CA ASP A 131 12.15 12.71 0.71
C ASP A 131 10.93 13.61 1.01
N VAL A 132 9.76 13.30 0.44
CA VAL A 132 8.50 13.94 0.81
C VAL A 132 8.19 13.77 2.30
N PHE A 133 8.69 12.71 2.95
CA PHE A 133 8.51 12.45 4.39
C PHE A 133 9.60 13.08 5.27
N ALA A 134 10.72 13.55 4.70
CA ALA A 134 11.90 13.95 5.47
C ALA A 134 11.75 15.28 6.24
N GLY A 135 10.83 16.15 5.81
CA GLY A 135 10.61 17.45 6.47
C GLY A 135 9.51 17.44 7.52
N THR A 136 9.36 18.56 8.22
CA THR A 136 8.51 18.70 9.40
C THR A 136 7.16 19.37 9.14
N ARG A 137 6.87 19.70 7.88
CA ARG A 137 5.68 20.45 7.48
C ARG A 137 4.49 19.52 7.28
N ASP A 138 3.31 20.12 7.17
CA ASP A 138 2.09 19.40 6.80
C ASP A 138 2.26 18.65 5.47
N LEU A 139 1.62 17.50 5.40
CA LEU A 139 1.56 16.65 4.22
C LEU A 139 0.09 16.43 3.82
N THR A 140 -0.18 16.33 2.52
CA THR A 140 -1.44 15.78 2.04
C THR A 140 -1.17 14.52 1.23
N ALA A 141 -2.04 13.53 1.41
CA ALA A 141 -1.95 12.25 0.70
C ALA A 141 -3.33 11.91 0.11
N THR A 142 -3.45 11.86 -1.21
CA THR A 142 -4.75 11.63 -1.86
C THR A 142 -4.77 10.30 -2.57
N LEU A 143 -5.60 9.36 -2.12
CA LEU A 143 -5.84 8.12 -2.86
C LEU A 143 -7.13 8.29 -3.68
N PRO A 144 -7.08 8.28 -5.02
CA PRO A 144 -8.26 8.50 -5.86
C PRO A 144 -9.42 7.57 -5.47
N GLY A 145 -10.60 8.16 -5.27
CA GLY A 145 -11.79 7.44 -4.83
C GLY A 145 -11.78 6.98 -3.36
N ARG A 146 -10.73 7.28 -2.57
CA ARG A 146 -10.59 6.93 -1.13
C ARG A 146 -10.27 8.13 -0.25
N GLY A 147 -10.55 9.33 -0.76
CA GLY A 147 -10.37 10.59 -0.06
C GLY A 147 -8.91 11.05 0.05
N MET A 148 -8.75 12.19 0.72
CA MET A 148 -7.47 12.80 1.05
C MET A 148 -7.23 12.72 2.55
N LEU A 149 -5.99 12.44 2.95
CA LEU A 149 -5.53 12.63 4.31
C LEU A 149 -4.83 13.98 4.40
N GLU A 150 -5.27 14.83 5.33
CA GLU A 150 -4.51 16.00 5.78
C GLU A 150 -3.69 15.57 7.00
N ILE A 151 -2.37 15.59 6.88
CA ILE A 151 -1.45 15.08 7.89
C ILE A 151 -0.73 16.28 8.49
N GLY A 152 -0.99 16.57 9.76
CA GLY A 152 -0.31 17.64 10.47
C GLY A 152 1.21 17.43 10.53
N GLY A 153 1.95 18.52 10.45
CA GLY A 153 3.41 18.51 10.45
C GLY A 153 4.00 17.80 11.66
N SER A 154 5.01 16.97 11.43
CA SER A 154 5.69 16.17 12.45
C SER A 154 7.11 15.83 12.02
N ARG A 155 8.01 15.65 12.99
CA ARG A 155 9.36 15.12 12.74
C ARG A 155 9.38 13.60 12.57
N ILE A 156 8.35 12.90 13.09
CA ILE A 156 8.33 11.44 13.21
C ILE A 156 8.49 10.73 11.85
N PRO A 157 7.81 11.12 10.75
CA PRO A 157 8.03 10.46 9.45
C PRO A 157 9.46 10.56 8.92
N GLY A 158 10.10 11.73 9.11
CA GLY A 158 11.48 11.95 8.69
C GLY A 158 12.46 11.13 9.53
N GLU A 159 12.32 11.17 10.85
CA GLU A 159 13.12 10.37 11.78
C GLU A 159 12.98 8.86 11.50
N PHE A 160 11.76 8.40 11.18
CA PHE A 160 11.52 7.01 10.81
C PHE A 160 12.15 6.63 9.45
N LEU A 161 12.09 7.52 8.46
CA LEU A 161 12.75 7.32 7.17
C LEU A 161 14.27 7.21 7.36
N ASP A 162 14.87 8.09 8.15
CA ASP A 162 16.30 8.06 8.44
C ASP A 162 16.71 6.79 9.20
N TRP A 163 15.90 6.36 10.19
CA TRP A 163 16.10 5.08 10.88
C TRP A 163 16.03 3.89 9.90
N CYS A 164 15.09 3.90 8.96
CA CYS A 164 14.97 2.86 7.94
C CYS A 164 16.20 2.86 7.01
N ARG A 165 16.65 4.05 6.55
CA ARG A 165 17.87 4.22 5.73
C ARG A 165 19.13 3.77 6.47
N ALA A 166 19.17 3.94 7.78
CA ALA A 166 20.26 3.49 8.64
C ALA A 166 20.26 1.96 8.87
N GLY A 167 19.29 1.22 8.33
CA GLY A 167 19.16 -0.22 8.51
C GLY A 167 18.63 -0.60 9.89
N GLY A 168 17.76 0.23 10.46
CA GLY A 168 17.12 -0.03 11.74
C GLY A 168 18.00 0.23 12.97
N ARG A 169 19.17 0.84 12.77
CA ARG A 169 20.10 1.18 13.85
C ARG A 169 19.71 2.52 14.48
N THR A 170 19.52 2.52 15.80
CA THR A 170 19.44 3.76 16.59
C THR A 170 20.86 4.28 16.83
N PRO A 171 21.13 5.59 16.69
CA PRO A 171 22.42 6.15 17.05
C PRO A 171 22.80 5.74 18.49
N GLU A 172 23.99 5.17 18.67
CA GLU A 172 24.52 4.88 19.99
C GLU A 172 24.76 6.22 20.68
N VAL A 173 24.03 6.48 21.77
CA VAL A 173 24.27 7.66 22.60
C VAL A 173 25.58 7.38 23.33
N GLU A 174 26.67 8.05 22.94
CA GLU A 174 27.91 8.05 23.72
C GLU A 174 27.58 8.54 25.13
N ASN A 175 27.46 7.60 26.07
CA ASN A 175 27.44 7.91 27.48
C ASN A 175 28.79 8.52 27.81
N TYR A 176 28.86 9.85 27.93
CA TYR A 176 29.94 10.49 28.67
C TYR A 176 29.90 9.91 30.08
N SER A 177 30.81 8.98 30.36
CA SER A 177 31.07 8.50 31.70
C SER A 177 31.44 9.71 32.56
N ASP A 178 30.77 9.84 33.70
CA ASP A 178 30.88 10.90 34.72
C ASP A 178 32.28 11.07 35.37
N ASP A 179 33.34 10.53 34.74
CA ASP A 179 34.72 10.49 35.26
C ASP A 179 35.57 11.71 34.84
N GLU A 180 35.04 12.62 34.01
CA GLU A 180 35.71 13.87 33.62
C GLU A 180 35.00 15.12 34.17
N ARG A 181 34.54 15.08 35.42
CA ARG A 181 34.25 16.33 36.13
C ARG A 181 35.58 17.00 36.52
N PRO A 182 35.95 18.16 35.93
CA PRO A 182 37.12 18.87 36.40
C PRO A 182 36.87 19.30 37.85
N MET A 183 37.82 18.95 38.71
CA MET A 183 37.87 19.39 40.10
C MET A 183 37.90 20.93 40.11
N GLN A 184 36.80 21.54 40.55
CA GLN A 184 36.75 22.99 40.80
C GLN A 184 37.52 23.26 42.09
N ASP A 185 38.61 24.01 41.94
CA ASP A 185 39.45 24.58 43.01
C ASP A 185 38.78 25.84 43.60
#